data_AF-A0A009RIV4-F1
#
_entry.id   AF-A0A009RIV4-F1
#
_cell.length_a   1.000
_cell.length_b   1.000
_cell.length_c   1.000
_cell.angle_alpha   90.00
_cell.angle_beta   90.00
_cell.angle_gamma   90.00
#
_symmetry.space_group_name_H-M   'P 1'
#
loop_
_entity.id
_entity.type
_entity.pdbx_description
1 polymer ?
#
loop_
_entity_poly.entity_id
_entity_poly.type
_entity_poly.pdbx_seq_one_letter_code
_entity_poly.pdbx_strand_id
1 'polypeptide(L)'
;MNQQILTIVITLIAVSGTLLGAYLNSRSNYKIASEKIKSDEKQNDLKIKLELKKTLYLDYFEHLSQVHTFLVRIINEPESRNKHESISILSSSINKIKLVAESKIVLKIFEIEENYINLHAFIMKNIFAYSDKEVKYENQNAQQQKIQAEVDELKNLLNGINDKDELLHQEIIKKLKEKSIYLDNLIDENLDLFLIIFELRKKLMKESFKQIENLESLNKDLILLMREDIGLDNDSNLLRYFARNNSENLKSAIYDLLDSAIKE
;
A
#
# COMPACT_ATOMS: atom_id res chain seq x y z
N MET A 1 71.23 52.37 38.72
CA MET A 1 71.33 51.10 37.96
C MET A 1 70.35 50.02 38.45
N ASN A 2 70.07 49.88 39.76
CA ASN A 2 69.14 48.84 40.27
C ASN A 2 67.64 49.06 39.98
N GLN A 3 67.13 50.31 39.97
CA GLN A 3 65.70 50.56 39.75
C GLN A 3 65.24 50.28 38.31
N GLN A 4 66.06 50.57 37.30
CA GLN A 4 65.73 50.31 35.90
C GLN A 4 65.68 48.80 35.60
N ILE A 5 66.60 48.01 36.17
CA ILE A 5 66.61 46.54 36.03
C ILE A 5 65.37 45.95 36.71
N LEU A 6 65.00 46.43 37.90
CA LEU A 6 63.79 45.99 38.60
C LEU A 6 62.52 46.30 37.80
N THR A 7 62.41 47.49 37.21
CA THR A 7 61.27 47.87 36.35
C THR A 7 61.19 47.00 35.10
N ILE A 8 62.32 46.68 34.45
CA ILE A 8 62.36 45.78 33.30
C ILE A 8 61.88 44.37 33.67
N VAL A 9 62.33 43.83 34.81
CA VAL A 9 61.92 42.49 35.29
C VAL A 9 60.43 42.46 35.63
N ILE A 10 59.91 43.46 36.34
CA ILE A 10 58.48 43.56 36.67
C ILE A 10 57.63 43.67 35.41
N THR A 11 58.08 44.44 34.42
CA THR A 11 57.37 44.61 33.14
C THR A 11 57.37 43.30 32.34
N LEU A 12 58.49 42.57 32.31
CA LEU A 12 58.59 41.25 31.68
C LEU A 12 57.66 40.22 32.33
N ILE A 13 57.58 40.20 33.67
CA ILE A 13 56.67 39.33 34.41
C ILE A 13 55.21 39.71 34.13
N ALA A 14 54.88 41.01 34.11
CA ALA A 14 53.53 41.49 33.82
C ALA A 14 53.10 41.18 32.37
N VAL A 15 53.97 41.40 31.38
CA VAL A 15 53.71 41.07 29.97
C VAL A 15 53.58 39.55 29.79
N SER A 16 54.48 38.77 30.39
CA SER A 16 54.42 37.31 30.31
C SER A 16 53.16 36.77 30.98
N GLY A 17 52.80 37.27 32.17
CA GLY A 17 51.57 36.90 32.88
C GLY A 17 50.30 37.27 32.11
N THR A 18 50.29 38.44 31.45
CA THR A 18 49.16 38.87 30.62
C THR A 18 49.03 38.01 29.36
N LEU A 19 50.14 37.68 28.70
CA LEU A 19 50.15 36.79 27.53
C LEU A 19 49.72 35.36 27.92
N LEU A 20 50.17 34.85 29.07
CA LEU A 20 49.79 33.53 29.57
C LEU A 20 48.31 33.49 29.97
N GLY A 21 47.80 34.54 30.62
CA GLY A 21 46.38 34.70 30.92
C GLY A 21 45.51 34.82 29.66
N ALA A 22 45.94 35.59 28.66
CA ALA A 22 45.26 35.70 27.36
C ALA A 22 45.25 34.35 26.60
N TYR A 23 46.36 33.61 26.62
CA TYR A 23 46.47 32.29 26.01
C TYR A 23 45.56 31.26 26.70
N LEU A 24 45.53 31.23 28.05
CA LEU A 24 44.65 30.33 28.80
C LEU A 24 43.16 30.66 28.58
N ASN A 25 42.79 31.95 28.56
CA ASN A 25 41.42 32.37 28.25
C ASN A 25 41.03 32.03 26.81
N SER A 26 41.92 32.27 25.84
CA SER A 26 41.69 31.92 24.43
C SER A 26 41.49 30.41 24.26
N ARG A 27 42.35 29.58 24.89
CA ARG A 27 42.23 28.12 24.87
C ARG A 27 40.95 27.63 25.56
N SER A 28 40.57 28.23 26.68
CA SER A 28 39.32 27.91 27.39
C SER A 28 38.09 28.26 26.55
N ASN A 29 38.05 29.46 25.96
CA ASN A 29 36.96 29.89 25.09
C ASN A 29 36.84 29.02 23.84
N TYR A 30 37.97 28.62 23.24
CA TYR A 30 37.97 27.69 22.11
C TYR A 30 37.41 26.31 22.48
N LYS A 31 37.78 25.79 23.67
CA LYS A 31 37.24 24.51 24.17
C LYS A 31 35.72 24.60 24.39
N ILE A 32 35.24 25.67 25.03
CA ILE A 32 33.80 25.91 25.26
C ILE A 32 33.05 26.05 23.93
N ALA A 33 33.59 26.79 22.96
CA ALA A 33 32.99 26.95 21.64
C ALA A 33 32.93 25.60 20.88
N SER A 34 34.00 24.80 20.94
CA SER A 34 34.03 23.47 20.33
C SER A 34 33.03 22.50 20.97
N GLU A 35 32.91 22.50 22.29
CA GLU A 35 31.92 21.68 23.02
C GLU A 35 30.48 22.12 22.71
N LYS A 36 30.25 23.44 22.59
CA LYS A 36 28.95 23.99 22.18
C LYS A 36 28.58 23.57 20.76
N ILE A 37 29.49 23.70 19.79
CA ILE A 37 29.27 23.26 18.40
C ILE A 37 28.93 21.76 18.35
N LYS A 38 29.69 20.90 19.06
CA LYS A 38 29.40 19.46 19.12
C LYS A 38 28.06 19.14 19.77
N SER A 39 27.64 19.93 20.76
CA SER A 39 26.32 19.79 21.39
C SER A 39 25.20 20.20 20.43
N ASP A 40 25.37 21.32 19.74
CA ASP A 40 24.41 21.84 18.76
C ASP A 40 24.27 20.87 17.57
N GLU A 41 25.37 20.30 17.08
CA GLU A 41 25.38 19.23 16.05
C GLU A 41 24.59 18.01 16.51
N LYS A 42 24.84 17.51 17.74
CA LYS A 42 24.10 16.37 18.29
C LYS A 42 22.60 16.64 18.42
N GLN A 43 22.23 17.84 18.87
CA GLN A 43 20.81 18.22 18.96
C GLN A 43 20.16 18.31 17.57
N ASN A 44 20.88 18.83 16.59
CA ASN A 44 20.39 18.91 15.21
C ASN A 44 20.23 17.52 14.59
N ASP A 45 21.19 16.61 14.80
CA ASP A 45 21.12 15.22 14.35
C ASP A 45 19.93 14.48 14.95
N LEU A 46 19.69 14.67 16.26
CA LEU A 46 18.51 14.11 16.95
C LEU A 46 17.21 14.64 16.34
N LYS A 47 17.14 15.95 16.05
CA LYS A 47 15.97 16.58 15.42
C LYS A 47 15.74 16.04 14.00
N ILE A 48 16.79 15.95 13.18
CA ILE A 48 16.70 15.39 11.82
C ILE A 48 16.25 13.94 11.87
N LYS A 49 16.81 13.13 12.77
CA LYS A 49 16.42 11.73 12.94
C LYS A 49 14.96 11.59 13.37
N LEU A 50 14.49 12.47 14.26
CA LEU A 50 13.09 12.50 14.69
C LEU A 50 12.14 12.84 13.54
N GLU A 51 12.44 13.88 12.76
CA GLU A 51 11.62 14.25 11.60
C GLU A 51 11.63 13.16 10.52
N LEU A 52 12.78 12.53 10.28
CA LEU A 52 12.89 11.38 9.37
C LEU A 52 12.01 10.21 9.83
N LYS A 53 12.03 9.87 11.12
CA LYS A 53 11.16 8.81 11.68
C LYS A 53 9.68 9.12 11.47
N LYS A 54 9.24 10.36 11.74
CA LYS A 54 7.83 10.78 11.52
C LYS A 54 7.40 10.56 10.08
N THR A 55 8.20 11.01 9.11
CA THR A 55 7.91 10.83 7.68
C THR A 55 7.85 9.35 7.32
N LEU A 56 8.83 8.56 7.73
CA LEU A 56 8.88 7.13 7.41
C LEU A 56 7.71 6.34 8.00
N TYR A 57 7.25 6.70 9.21
CA TYR A 57 6.10 6.05 9.84
C TYR A 57 4.80 6.42 9.14
N LEU A 58 4.63 7.67 8.71
CA LEU A 58 3.49 8.10 7.89
C LEU A 58 3.45 7.36 6.55
N ASP A 59 4.57 7.35 5.82
CA ASP A 59 4.71 6.65 4.54
C ASP A 59 4.37 5.16 4.67
N TYR A 60 4.80 4.52 5.76
CA TYR A 60 4.50 3.12 6.00
C TYR A 60 3.00 2.84 6.10
N PHE A 61 2.25 3.66 6.85
CA PHE A 61 0.81 3.47 6.97
C PHE A 61 0.05 3.80 5.69
N GLU A 62 0.53 4.77 4.91
CA GLU A 62 -0.02 5.03 3.57
C GLU A 62 0.16 3.80 2.65
N HIS A 63 1.37 3.26 2.60
CA HIS A 63 1.66 2.06 1.81
C HIS A 63 0.90 0.83 2.30
N LEU A 64 0.69 0.70 3.62
CA LEU A 64 -0.13 -0.35 4.20
C LEU A 64 -1.57 -0.32 3.67
N SER A 65 -2.17 0.87 3.60
CA SER A 65 -3.50 1.09 3.01
C SER A 65 -3.55 0.69 1.53
N GLN A 66 -2.50 1.02 0.78
CA GLN A 66 -2.36 0.61 -0.62
C GLN A 66 -2.25 -0.91 -0.76
N VAL A 67 -1.50 -1.60 0.12
CA VAL A 67 -1.43 -3.06 0.14
C VAL A 67 -2.79 -3.66 0.44
N HIS A 68 -3.54 -3.15 1.41
CA HIS A 68 -4.88 -3.67 1.67
C HIS A 68 -5.81 -3.54 0.46
N THR A 69 -5.81 -2.36 -0.19
CA THR A 69 -6.59 -2.13 -1.40
C THR A 69 -6.18 -3.10 -2.50
N PHE A 70 -4.88 -3.31 -2.68
CA PHE A 70 -4.35 -4.28 -3.63
C PHE A 70 -4.83 -5.70 -3.33
N LEU A 71 -4.75 -6.16 -2.07
CA LEU A 71 -5.16 -7.51 -1.66
C LEU A 71 -6.66 -7.78 -1.90
N VAL A 72 -7.50 -6.75 -1.78
CA VAL A 72 -8.93 -6.84 -2.13
C VAL A 72 -9.10 -6.89 -3.65
N ARG A 73 -8.41 -6.03 -4.39
CA ARG A 73 -8.49 -5.97 -5.86
C ARG A 73 -8.09 -7.27 -6.52
N ILE A 74 -7.01 -7.94 -6.10
CA ILE A 74 -6.56 -9.20 -6.71
C ILE A 74 -7.61 -10.33 -6.67
N ILE A 75 -8.54 -10.29 -5.70
CA ILE A 75 -9.64 -11.25 -5.59
C ILE A 75 -10.68 -11.01 -6.69
N ASN A 76 -11.00 -9.74 -6.98
CA ASN A 76 -12.11 -9.32 -7.84
C ASN A 76 -11.71 -8.96 -9.28
N GLU A 77 -10.48 -8.47 -9.47
CA GLU A 77 -9.96 -7.90 -10.71
C GLU A 77 -8.78 -8.76 -11.20
N PRO A 78 -8.98 -9.70 -12.15
CA PRO A 78 -7.93 -10.55 -12.69
C PRO A 78 -6.69 -9.79 -13.19
N GLU A 79 -6.89 -8.64 -13.83
CA GLU A 79 -5.86 -7.75 -14.36
C GLU A 79 -4.99 -7.09 -13.28
N SER A 80 -5.47 -7.03 -12.05
CA SER A 80 -4.71 -6.46 -10.93
C SER A 80 -3.68 -7.43 -10.36
N ARG A 81 -3.82 -8.75 -10.61
CA ARG A 81 -3.00 -9.81 -9.99
C ARG A 81 -1.50 -9.73 -10.32
N ASN A 82 -1.15 -9.11 -11.45
CA ASN A 82 0.24 -8.92 -11.87
C ASN A 82 0.87 -7.61 -11.36
N LYS A 83 0.10 -6.75 -10.69
CA LYS A 83 0.52 -5.41 -10.25
C LYS A 83 1.11 -5.45 -8.84
N HIS A 84 2.22 -6.15 -8.64
CA HIS A 84 2.86 -6.34 -7.32
C HIS A 84 3.55 -5.08 -6.74
N GLU A 85 3.35 -3.91 -7.36
CA GLU A 85 4.01 -2.66 -7.01
C GLU A 85 3.74 -2.26 -5.55
N SER A 86 2.50 -2.43 -5.07
CA SER A 86 2.11 -2.09 -3.70
C SER A 86 2.88 -2.90 -2.63
N ILE A 87 3.14 -4.19 -2.88
CA ILE A 87 3.92 -5.03 -1.93
C ILE A 87 5.38 -4.58 -1.92
N SER A 88 5.96 -4.31 -3.10
CA SER A 88 7.34 -3.82 -3.23
C SER A 88 7.54 -2.48 -2.50
N ILE A 89 6.58 -1.57 -2.67
CA ILE A 89 6.55 -0.27 -2.00
C ILE A 89 6.52 -0.43 -0.46
N LEU A 90 5.67 -1.34 0.05
CA LEU A 90 5.59 -1.62 1.49
C LEU A 90 6.94 -2.16 2.02
N SER A 91 7.52 -3.17 1.36
CA SER A 91 8.82 -3.73 1.76
C SER A 91 9.94 -2.68 1.73
N SER A 92 9.90 -1.74 0.77
CA SER A 92 10.84 -0.61 0.72
C SER A 92 10.69 0.30 1.94
N SER A 93 9.47 0.68 2.33
CA SER A 93 9.23 1.48 3.54
C SER A 93 9.65 0.76 4.81
N ILE A 94 9.35 -0.54 4.89
CA ILE A 94 9.79 -1.39 6.00
C ILE A 94 11.32 -1.36 6.14
N ASN A 95 12.06 -1.51 5.04
CA ASN A 95 13.52 -1.47 5.06
C ASN A 95 14.06 -0.10 5.49
N LYS A 96 13.42 1.00 5.10
CA LYS A 96 13.79 2.35 5.58
C LYS A 96 13.56 2.51 7.08
N ILE A 97 12.45 1.99 7.60
CA ILE A 97 12.16 2.03 9.03
C ILE A 97 13.18 1.21 9.83
N LYS A 98 13.57 0.03 9.34
CA LYS A 98 14.59 -0.84 9.96
C LYS A 98 15.91 -0.12 10.24
N LEU A 99 16.25 0.91 9.45
CA LEU A 99 17.50 1.67 9.60
C LEU A 99 17.45 2.71 10.74
N VAL A 100 16.28 3.18 11.12
CA VAL A 100 16.14 4.36 12.02
C VAL A 100 15.39 4.08 13.31
N ALA A 101 14.54 3.06 13.33
CA ALA A 101 13.65 2.74 14.45
C ALA A 101 14.31 1.93 15.56
N GLU A 102 13.66 1.92 16.72
CA GLU A 102 14.04 1.05 17.82
C GLU A 102 13.77 -0.44 17.53
N SER A 103 14.53 -1.32 18.18
CA SER A 103 14.47 -2.77 17.96
C SER A 103 13.07 -3.36 18.16
N LYS A 104 12.29 -2.86 19.12
CA LYS A 104 10.91 -3.31 19.36
C LYS A 104 9.99 -3.03 18.18
N ILE A 105 10.11 -1.84 17.58
CA ILE A 105 9.36 -1.46 16.37
C ILE A 105 9.77 -2.36 15.21
N VAL A 106 11.07 -2.57 15.03
CA VAL A 106 11.60 -3.42 13.97
C VAL A 106 11.05 -4.84 14.06
N LEU A 107 11.07 -5.45 15.23
CA LEU A 107 10.52 -6.80 15.45
C LEU A 107 9.03 -6.86 15.13
N LYS A 108 8.24 -5.87 15.57
CA LYS A 108 6.80 -5.80 15.30
C LYS A 108 6.50 -5.63 13.81
N ILE A 109 7.28 -4.84 13.10
CA ILE A 109 7.15 -4.67 11.64
C ILE A 109 7.44 -5.97 10.90
N PHE A 110 8.45 -6.74 11.32
CA PHE A 110 8.74 -8.05 10.73
C PHE A 110 7.58 -9.02 10.92
N GLU A 111 7.01 -9.09 12.13
CA GLU A 111 5.81 -9.89 12.41
C GLU A 111 4.65 -9.49 11.48
N ILE A 112 4.43 -8.19 11.30
CA ILE A 112 3.38 -7.68 10.41
C ILE A 112 3.68 -8.04 8.94
N GLU A 113 4.92 -7.83 8.47
CA GLU A 113 5.38 -8.17 7.11
C GLU A 113 5.13 -9.64 6.78
N GLU A 114 5.52 -10.54 7.68
CA GLU A 114 5.30 -11.98 7.54
C GLU A 114 3.82 -12.32 7.41
N ASN A 115 2.97 -11.73 8.25
CA ASN A 115 1.52 -11.95 8.17
C ASN A 115 0.89 -11.42 6.87
N TYR A 116 1.36 -10.30 6.33
CA TYR A 116 0.91 -9.82 5.00
C TYR A 116 1.36 -10.74 3.87
N ILE A 117 2.59 -11.26 3.92
CA ILE A 117 3.08 -12.24 2.94
C ILE A 117 2.23 -13.51 2.99
N ASN A 118 1.93 -14.00 4.19
CA ASN A 118 1.08 -15.17 4.39
C ASN A 118 -0.34 -14.95 3.88
N LEU A 119 -0.93 -13.77 4.13
CA LEU A 119 -2.24 -13.39 3.61
C LEU A 119 -2.25 -13.32 2.08
N HIS A 120 -1.24 -12.69 1.47
CA HIS A 120 -1.10 -12.64 0.02
C HIS A 120 -0.98 -14.04 -0.60
N ALA A 121 -0.15 -14.91 -0.01
CA ALA A 121 0.00 -16.29 -0.45
C ALA A 121 -1.31 -17.08 -0.30
N PHE A 122 -2.05 -16.88 0.80
CA PHE A 122 -3.37 -17.45 1.02
C PHE A 122 -4.35 -17.02 -0.08
N ILE A 123 -4.41 -15.72 -0.39
CA ILE A 123 -5.30 -15.18 -1.43
C ILE A 123 -4.95 -15.79 -2.79
N MET A 124 -3.68 -15.72 -3.21
CA MET A 124 -3.24 -16.24 -4.49
C MET A 124 -3.52 -17.74 -4.64
N LYS A 125 -3.29 -18.53 -3.58
CA LYS A 125 -3.62 -19.96 -3.57
C LYS A 125 -5.10 -20.22 -3.83
N ASN A 126 -5.98 -19.42 -3.24
CA ASN A 126 -7.43 -19.59 -3.40
C ASN A 126 -7.95 -19.02 -4.73
N ILE A 127 -7.30 -17.99 -5.29
CA ILE A 127 -7.59 -17.51 -6.65
C ILE A 127 -7.44 -18.63 -7.68
N PHE A 128 -6.40 -19.46 -7.56
CA PHE A 128 -6.21 -20.61 -8.46
C PHE A 128 -7.38 -21.60 -8.46
N ALA A 129 -8.22 -21.63 -7.41
CA ALA A 129 -9.39 -22.52 -7.38
C ALA A 129 -10.51 -22.08 -8.36
N TYR A 130 -10.49 -20.83 -8.81
CA TYR A 130 -11.49 -20.28 -9.71
C TYR A 130 -10.93 -19.55 -10.94
N SER A 131 -9.62 -19.39 -11.08
CA SER A 131 -8.99 -18.76 -12.25
C SER A 131 -9.37 -19.45 -13.57
N ASP A 132 -9.40 -20.78 -13.60
CA ASP A 132 -9.76 -21.53 -14.81
C ASP A 132 -11.22 -21.30 -15.22
N LYS A 133 -12.10 -21.05 -14.23
CA LYS A 133 -13.50 -20.73 -14.47
C LYS A 133 -13.65 -19.32 -15.01
N GLU A 134 -12.86 -18.37 -14.53
CA GLU A 134 -12.83 -16.99 -15.06
C GLU A 134 -12.39 -16.97 -16.53
N VAL A 135 -11.32 -17.69 -16.88
CA VAL A 135 -10.88 -17.81 -18.27
C VAL A 135 -11.97 -18.46 -19.14
N LYS A 136 -12.66 -19.48 -18.62
CA LYS A 136 -13.78 -20.10 -19.34
C LYS A 136 -14.94 -19.11 -19.53
N TYR A 137 -15.29 -18.34 -18.50
CA TYR A 137 -16.33 -17.31 -18.54
C TYR A 137 -16.01 -16.22 -19.57
N GLU A 138 -14.78 -15.69 -19.59
CA GLU A 138 -14.37 -14.69 -20.58
C GLU A 138 -14.44 -15.21 -22.01
N ASN A 139 -13.97 -16.45 -22.24
CA ASN A 139 -14.04 -17.08 -23.55
C ASN A 139 -15.50 -17.32 -24.00
N GLN A 140 -16.36 -17.77 -23.09
CA GLN A 140 -17.79 -17.96 -23.38
C GLN A 140 -18.49 -16.62 -23.66
N ASN A 141 -18.17 -15.57 -22.90
CA ASN A 141 -18.71 -14.24 -23.13
C ASN A 141 -18.30 -13.66 -24.51
N ALA A 142 -17.03 -13.83 -24.89
CA ALA A 142 -16.56 -13.45 -26.23
C ALA A 142 -17.28 -14.25 -27.33
N GLN A 143 -17.53 -15.54 -27.10
CA GLN A 143 -18.29 -16.38 -28.03
C GLN A 143 -19.76 -15.95 -28.13
N GLN A 144 -20.40 -15.60 -27.01
CA GLN A 144 -21.76 -15.07 -26.98
C GLN A 144 -21.87 -13.79 -27.81
N GLN A 145 -20.94 -12.84 -27.64
CA GLN A 145 -20.93 -11.60 -28.42
C GLN A 145 -20.83 -11.88 -29.94
N LYS A 146 -20.00 -12.85 -30.33
CA LYS A 146 -19.89 -13.26 -31.73
C LYS A 146 -21.20 -13.84 -32.26
N ILE A 147 -21.83 -14.76 -31.53
CA ILE A 147 -23.09 -15.39 -31.96
C ILE A 147 -24.23 -14.36 -31.96
N GLN A 148 -24.27 -13.44 -31.01
CA GLN A 148 -25.23 -12.35 -30.97
C GLN A 148 -25.13 -11.47 -32.23
N ALA A 149 -23.91 -11.11 -32.64
CA ALA A 149 -23.70 -10.38 -33.89
C ALA A 149 -24.20 -11.18 -35.12
N GLU A 150 -23.92 -12.48 -35.19
CA GLU A 150 -24.43 -13.35 -36.28
C GLU A 150 -25.97 -13.43 -36.28
N VAL A 151 -26.62 -13.48 -35.10
CA VAL A 151 -28.08 -13.44 -34.97
C VAL A 151 -28.65 -12.12 -35.49
N ASP A 152 -28.02 -11.01 -35.14
CA ASP A 152 -28.48 -9.68 -35.56
C ASP A 152 -28.25 -9.44 -37.07
N GLU A 153 -27.15 -9.96 -37.63
CA GLU A 153 -26.95 -10.02 -39.09
C GLU A 153 -28.06 -10.82 -39.79
N LEU A 154 -28.43 -12.00 -39.27
CA LEU A 154 -29.51 -12.82 -39.82
C LEU A 154 -30.88 -12.12 -39.74
N LYS A 155 -31.16 -11.40 -38.65
CA LYS A 155 -32.38 -10.57 -38.51
C LYS A 155 -32.41 -9.46 -39.56
N ASN A 156 -31.28 -8.78 -39.77
CA ASN A 156 -31.16 -7.72 -40.77
C ASN A 156 -31.35 -8.26 -42.19
N LEU A 157 -30.75 -9.42 -42.51
CA LEU A 157 -30.95 -10.11 -43.78
C LEU A 157 -32.43 -10.49 -44.00
N LEU A 158 -33.08 -11.05 -42.97
CA LEU A 158 -34.50 -11.40 -43.04
C LEU A 158 -35.39 -10.19 -43.34
N ASN A 159 -35.10 -9.05 -42.71
CA ASN A 159 -35.83 -7.79 -42.91
C ASN A 159 -35.56 -7.15 -44.29
N GLY A 160 -34.45 -7.48 -44.95
CA GLY A 160 -34.07 -6.96 -46.26
C GLY A 160 -34.64 -7.75 -47.45
N ILE A 161 -35.29 -8.89 -47.22
CA ILE A 161 -35.89 -9.72 -48.28
C ILE A 161 -37.25 -9.11 -48.69
N ASN A 162 -37.24 -8.36 -49.79
CA ASN A 162 -38.44 -7.74 -50.38
C ASN A 162 -39.19 -8.67 -51.35
N ASP A 163 -38.50 -9.66 -51.94
CA ASP A 163 -39.06 -10.58 -52.92
C ASP A 163 -39.22 -11.98 -52.32
N LYS A 164 -40.33 -12.65 -52.70
CA LYS A 164 -40.79 -13.96 -52.20
C LYS A 164 -39.88 -15.13 -52.62
N ASP A 165 -38.57 -15.05 -52.39
CA ASP A 165 -37.73 -16.24 -52.38
C ASP A 165 -37.99 -17.00 -51.07
N GLU A 166 -39.13 -17.71 -51.08
CA GLU A 166 -39.68 -18.42 -49.94
C GLU A 166 -38.70 -19.45 -49.39
N LEU A 167 -37.82 -19.98 -50.25
CA LEU A 167 -36.81 -20.96 -49.92
C LEU A 167 -35.63 -20.31 -49.15
N LEU A 168 -35.14 -19.17 -49.62
CA LEU A 168 -34.12 -18.38 -48.92
C LEU A 168 -34.63 -17.87 -47.56
N HIS A 169 -35.89 -17.40 -47.52
CA HIS A 169 -36.53 -16.92 -46.29
C HIS A 169 -36.64 -18.04 -45.24
N GLN A 170 -37.08 -19.24 -45.64
CA GLN A 170 -37.14 -20.41 -44.75
C GLN A 170 -35.75 -20.84 -44.25
N GLU A 171 -34.72 -20.77 -45.11
CA GLU A 171 -33.35 -21.13 -44.73
C GLU A 171 -32.79 -20.17 -43.66
N ILE A 172 -33.01 -18.86 -43.81
CA ILE A 172 -32.57 -17.85 -42.85
C ILE A 172 -33.30 -18.01 -41.51
N ILE A 173 -34.62 -18.25 -41.52
CA ILE A 173 -35.38 -18.52 -40.29
C ILE A 173 -34.83 -19.75 -39.57
N LYS A 174 -34.51 -20.81 -40.31
CA LYS A 174 -33.93 -22.03 -39.72
C LYS A 174 -32.60 -21.75 -39.05
N LYS A 175 -31.66 -21.08 -39.74
CA LYS A 175 -30.36 -20.69 -39.17
C LYS A 175 -30.51 -19.78 -37.96
N LEU A 176 -31.44 -18.83 -38.01
CA LEU A 176 -31.72 -17.91 -36.90
C LEU A 176 -32.25 -18.65 -35.67
N LYS A 177 -33.15 -19.63 -35.84
CA LYS A 177 -33.61 -20.49 -34.73
C LYS A 177 -32.47 -21.30 -34.14
N GLU A 178 -31.66 -21.95 -34.96
CA GLU A 178 -30.50 -22.74 -34.52
C GLU A 178 -29.50 -21.89 -33.72
N LYS A 179 -29.17 -20.69 -34.23
CA LYS A 179 -28.27 -19.74 -33.56
C LYS A 179 -28.85 -19.17 -32.28
N SER A 180 -30.15 -18.89 -32.24
CA SER A 180 -30.82 -18.37 -31.03
C SER A 180 -30.83 -19.42 -29.92
N ILE A 181 -31.18 -20.68 -30.23
CA ILE A 181 -31.13 -21.79 -29.26
C ILE A 181 -29.70 -21.98 -28.73
N TYR A 182 -28.70 -21.92 -29.62
CA TYR A 182 -27.30 -22.04 -29.20
C TYR A 182 -26.87 -20.88 -28.30
N LEU A 183 -27.31 -19.66 -28.61
CA LEU A 183 -27.05 -18.48 -27.80
C LEU A 183 -27.71 -18.58 -26.42
N ASP A 184 -28.97 -19.01 -26.34
CA ASP A 184 -29.69 -19.22 -25.08
C ASP A 184 -28.95 -20.22 -24.18
N ASN A 185 -28.53 -21.36 -24.74
CA ASN A 185 -27.73 -22.35 -23.99
C ASN A 185 -26.39 -21.77 -23.51
N LEU A 186 -25.71 -20.98 -24.35
CA LEU A 186 -24.48 -20.31 -23.94
C LEU A 186 -24.73 -19.31 -22.81
N ILE A 187 -25.83 -18.56 -22.84
CA ILE A 187 -26.21 -17.59 -21.79
C ILE A 187 -26.41 -18.31 -20.46
N ASP A 188 -27.16 -19.42 -20.46
CA ASP A 188 -27.42 -20.21 -19.26
C ASP A 188 -26.12 -20.77 -18.66
N GLU A 189 -25.25 -21.37 -19.48
CA GLU A 189 -23.95 -21.88 -19.01
C GLU A 189 -23.05 -20.78 -18.43
N ASN A 190 -23.06 -19.59 -19.03
CA ASN A 190 -22.22 -18.48 -18.59
C ASN A 190 -22.75 -17.85 -17.30
N LEU A 191 -24.07 -17.83 -17.11
CA LEU A 191 -24.70 -17.44 -15.85
C LEU A 191 -24.32 -18.40 -14.72
N ASP A 192 -24.33 -19.70 -14.97
CA ASP A 192 -23.89 -20.70 -13.99
C ASP A 192 -22.42 -20.50 -13.60
N LEU A 193 -21.53 -20.25 -14.57
CA LEU A 193 -20.13 -19.94 -14.29
C LEU A 193 -19.98 -18.66 -13.47
N PHE A 194 -20.70 -17.61 -13.83
CA PHE A 194 -20.71 -16.33 -13.10
C PHE A 194 -21.08 -16.54 -11.63
N LEU A 195 -22.18 -17.26 -11.35
CA LEU A 195 -22.65 -17.53 -9.99
C LEU A 195 -21.61 -18.32 -9.17
N ILE A 196 -20.96 -19.31 -9.78
CA ILE A 196 -19.90 -20.09 -9.13
C ILE A 196 -18.70 -19.20 -8.81
N ILE A 197 -18.24 -18.39 -9.75
CA ILE A 197 -17.10 -17.46 -9.55
C ILE A 197 -17.45 -16.46 -8.45
N PHE A 198 -18.66 -15.89 -8.49
CA PHE A 198 -19.13 -14.91 -7.51
C PHE A 198 -19.12 -15.47 -6.08
N GLU A 199 -19.69 -16.66 -5.86
CA GLU A 199 -19.71 -17.25 -4.53
C GLU A 199 -18.30 -17.62 -4.03
N LEU A 200 -17.39 -18.04 -4.93
CA LEU A 200 -16.00 -18.31 -4.59
C LEU A 200 -15.24 -17.02 -4.21
N ARG A 201 -15.39 -15.94 -4.98
CA ARG A 201 -14.81 -14.62 -4.67
C ARG A 201 -15.32 -14.09 -3.34
N LYS A 202 -16.64 -14.16 -3.12
CA LYS A 202 -17.30 -13.73 -1.87
C LYS A 202 -16.81 -14.51 -0.67
N LYS A 203 -16.65 -15.84 -0.79
CA LYS A 203 -16.08 -16.66 0.27
C LYS A 203 -14.63 -16.27 0.58
N LEU A 204 -13.80 -16.13 -0.44
CA LEU A 204 -12.41 -15.71 -0.29
C LEU A 204 -12.32 -14.34 0.37
N MET A 205 -13.14 -13.38 -0.07
CA MET A 205 -13.17 -12.03 0.51
C MET A 205 -13.47 -12.06 2.01
N LYS A 206 -14.48 -12.84 2.44
CA LYS A 206 -14.82 -13.00 3.86
C LYS A 206 -13.68 -13.61 4.68
N GLU A 207 -12.98 -14.60 4.13
CA GLU A 207 -11.86 -15.26 4.82
C GLU A 207 -10.63 -14.34 4.89
N SER A 208 -10.34 -13.61 3.82
CA SER A 208 -9.27 -12.60 3.78
C SER A 208 -9.55 -11.46 4.76
N PHE A 209 -10.80 -11.00 4.85
CA PHE A 209 -11.18 -9.93 5.77
C PHE A 209 -10.91 -10.30 7.24
N LYS A 210 -11.26 -11.53 7.66
CA LYS A 210 -10.96 -12.01 9.01
C LYS A 210 -9.45 -11.99 9.32
N GLN A 211 -8.61 -12.29 8.34
CA GLN A 211 -7.16 -12.22 8.50
C GLN A 211 -6.65 -10.78 8.57
N ILE A 212 -7.25 -9.87 7.79
CA ILE A 212 -6.96 -8.42 7.86
C ILE A 212 -7.35 -7.84 9.22
N GLU A 213 -8.49 -8.23 9.80
CA GLU A 213 -8.89 -7.80 11.15
C GLU A 213 -7.84 -8.18 12.22
N ASN A 214 -7.24 -9.37 12.12
CA ASN A 214 -6.15 -9.77 13.01
C ASN A 214 -4.91 -8.88 12.83
N LEU A 215 -4.58 -8.53 11.58
CA LEU A 215 -3.49 -7.60 11.24
C LEU A 215 -3.75 -6.18 11.78
N GLU A 216 -5.01 -5.72 11.82
CA GLU A 216 -5.35 -4.42 12.41
C GLU A 216 -4.96 -4.33 13.89
N SER A 217 -5.07 -5.43 14.65
CA SER A 217 -4.63 -5.44 16.05
C SER A 217 -3.12 -5.24 16.16
N LEU A 218 -2.33 -5.94 15.33
CA LEU A 218 -0.87 -5.79 15.30
C LEU A 218 -0.46 -4.38 14.87
N ASN A 219 -1.18 -3.81 13.91
CA ASN A 219 -0.95 -2.44 13.45
C ASN A 219 -1.26 -1.40 14.53
N LYS A 220 -2.28 -1.62 15.39
CA LYS A 220 -2.56 -0.75 16.53
C LYS A 220 -1.42 -0.77 17.55
N ASP A 221 -0.90 -1.95 17.88
CA ASP A 221 0.27 -2.07 18.76
C ASP A 221 1.49 -1.34 18.16
N LEU A 222 1.73 -1.48 16.86
CA LEU A 222 2.81 -0.80 16.16
C LEU A 222 2.68 0.72 16.23
N ILE A 223 1.47 1.27 16.04
CA ILE A 223 1.21 2.70 16.16
C ILE A 223 1.58 3.18 17.56
N LEU A 224 1.27 2.43 18.62
CA LEU A 224 1.63 2.80 19.99
C LEU A 224 3.15 2.86 20.17
N LEU A 225 3.87 1.84 19.71
CA LEU A 225 5.33 1.81 19.76
C LEU A 225 5.97 2.95 18.97
N MET A 226 5.47 3.21 17.75
CA MET A 226 5.97 4.31 16.91
C MET A 226 5.71 5.69 17.53
N ARG A 227 4.61 5.87 18.26
CA ARG A 227 4.29 7.12 18.99
C ARG A 227 5.25 7.36 20.15
N GLU A 228 5.56 6.30 20.91
CA GLU A 228 6.56 6.34 21.97
C GLU A 228 7.93 6.73 21.42
N ASP A 229 8.34 6.10 20.32
CA ASP A 229 9.63 6.33 19.69
C ASP A 229 9.82 7.74 19.10
N ILE A 230 8.74 8.47 18.83
CA ILE A 230 8.78 9.88 18.37
C ILE A 230 8.34 10.89 19.44
N GLY A 231 8.15 10.45 20.69
CA GLY A 231 7.81 11.33 21.82
C GLY A 231 6.40 11.94 21.74
N LEU A 232 5.46 11.23 21.12
CA LEU A 232 4.05 11.64 20.96
C LEU A 232 3.09 10.84 21.84
N ASP A 233 3.55 10.37 22.99
CA ASP A 233 2.80 9.55 23.96
C ASP A 233 1.40 10.11 24.28
N ASN A 234 1.29 11.44 24.35
CA ASN A 234 0.08 12.17 24.72
C ASN A 234 -0.71 12.75 23.52
N ASP A 235 -0.25 12.58 22.28
CA ASP A 235 -0.94 13.15 21.11
C ASP A 235 -2.01 12.18 20.56
N SER A 236 -3.26 12.38 21.00
CA SER A 236 -4.41 11.58 20.56
C SER A 236 -4.88 11.92 19.13
N ASN A 237 -4.47 13.06 18.57
CA ASN A 237 -4.91 13.48 17.24
C ASN A 237 -4.22 12.69 16.14
N LEU A 238 -2.94 12.38 16.32
CA LEU A 238 -2.17 11.52 15.41
C LEU A 238 -2.74 10.09 15.38
N LEU A 239 -3.13 9.57 16.54
CA LEU A 239 -3.77 8.26 16.71
C LEU A 239 -5.13 8.20 15.96
N ARG A 240 -5.93 9.28 16.05
CA ARG A 240 -7.18 9.41 15.29
C ARG A 240 -6.95 9.53 13.79
N TYR A 241 -5.90 10.25 13.36
CA TYR A 241 -5.53 10.37 11.95
C TYR A 241 -5.17 9.01 11.35
N PHE A 242 -4.29 8.24 12.02
CA PHE A 242 -3.93 6.89 11.59
C PHE A 242 -5.11 5.91 11.65
N ALA A 243 -5.94 5.95 12.69
CA ALA A 243 -7.09 5.07 12.84
C ALA A 243 -8.22 5.36 11.82
N ARG A 244 -8.47 6.64 11.50
CA ARG A 244 -9.43 7.01 10.45
C ARG A 244 -8.95 6.61 9.08
N ASN A 245 -7.74 7.01 8.70
CA ASN A 245 -7.25 6.79 7.34
C ASN A 245 -7.04 5.31 6.99
N ASN A 246 -6.72 4.45 7.97
CA ASN A 246 -6.55 3.02 7.72
C ASN A 246 -7.85 2.22 7.85
N SER A 247 -8.74 2.54 8.78
CA SER A 247 -9.96 1.73 8.97
C SER A 247 -11.17 2.22 8.18
N GLU A 248 -11.37 3.53 7.99
CA GLU A 248 -12.52 4.06 7.23
C GLU A 248 -12.30 3.93 5.73
N ASN A 249 -11.09 4.21 5.21
CA ASN A 249 -10.82 4.03 3.79
C ASN A 249 -10.80 2.55 3.39
N LEU A 250 -10.29 1.67 4.25
CA LEU A 250 -10.32 0.24 4.00
C LEU A 250 -11.74 -0.33 4.07
N LYS A 251 -12.52 0.04 5.10
CA LYS A 251 -13.92 -0.38 5.18
C LYS A 251 -14.74 0.20 4.04
N SER A 252 -14.57 1.47 3.70
CA SER A 252 -15.26 2.10 2.55
C SER A 252 -14.91 1.39 1.26
N ALA A 253 -13.62 1.22 0.94
CA ALA A 253 -13.21 0.53 -0.30
C ALA A 253 -13.75 -0.91 -0.37
N ILE A 254 -13.80 -1.62 0.77
CA ILE A 254 -14.36 -2.96 0.85
C ILE A 254 -15.89 -2.94 0.69
N TYR A 255 -16.59 -2.01 1.35
CA TYR A 255 -18.05 -1.88 1.20
C TYR A 255 -18.44 -1.43 -0.20
N ASP A 256 -17.71 -0.48 -0.78
CA ASP A 256 -17.93 0.01 -2.14
C ASP A 256 -17.71 -1.11 -3.17
N LEU A 257 -16.67 -1.94 -2.99
CA LEU A 257 -16.40 -3.10 -3.86
C LEU A 257 -17.38 -4.26 -3.64
N LEU A 258 -17.88 -4.46 -2.41
CA LEU A 258 -18.90 -5.46 -2.12
C LEU A 258 -20.29 -5.02 -2.64
N ASP A 259 -20.63 -3.74 -2.52
CA ASP A 259 -21.89 -3.17 -3.03
C ASP A 259 -21.87 -3.03 -4.55
N SER A 260 -20.73 -2.73 -5.18
CA SER A 260 -20.60 -2.71 -6.64
C SER A 260 -20.74 -4.11 -7.22
N ALA A 261 -20.16 -5.12 -6.57
CA ALA A 261 -20.31 -6.53 -6.98
C ALA A 261 -21.74 -7.09 -6.81
N ILE A 262 -22.63 -6.38 -6.10
CA ILE A 262 -24.05 -6.73 -5.93
C ILE A 262 -24.96 -5.97 -6.93
N LYS A 263 -24.45 -4.88 -7.52
CA LYS A 263 -25.21 -3.98 -8.39
C LYS A 263 -24.90 -4.09 -9.89
N GLU A 264 -23.84 -4.80 -10.28
CA GLU A 264 -23.62 -5.31 -11.63
C GLU A 264 -24.22 -6.71 -11.82
#